data_AF-A0AA44AMN5-F1
#
_entry.id   AF-A0AA44AMN5-F1
#
_cell.length_a   1.000
_cell.length_b   1.000
_cell.length_c   1.000
_cell.angle_alpha   90.00
_cell.angle_beta   90.00
_cell.angle_gamma   90.00
#
_symmetry.space_group_name_H-M   'P 1'
#
loop_
_entity.id
_entity.type
_entity.pdbx_description
1 polymer ?
#
loop_
_entity_poly.entity_id
_entity_poly.type
_entity_poly.pdbx_seq_one_letter_code
_entity_poly.pdbx_strand_id
1 'polypeptide(L)'
;MTTKTQQIRIEDFDYPLPDERIAKFPLPKRDESKLLLYKEGKVSESIFKHITDYLPEGSLMVFNNTRVIQARLLFQKETGAKIEIFCLEPVEPHDYALVFQQTECCRWTCLVGNLKKWKEGLLKKEVQLDGETVILKAEKLQTCGDSYLIEFTWDHPTCTFADLLDAAGVLPIPPYLNRETEKSDLQTYQTVYSKIKGSVAAPTAGLHFTPEVLAAIDALGIGREELTLHVGAGTFKPVKSETIEGHEMHTEFISVRRSSIERIKNNLGKIIAVGTTSVRTLESLYYMGVTLASNPDATADELIVKQWMPYEETNNRLTADEALQNILDYLDRHQADKLVTATRIIIAPGYEFKIVRGIVTNFHQPKSTLLLLISAFVKGNWKNIYDYALRHDFRFLSYGDSSLLL
;
A
#
# COMPACT_ATOMS: atom_id res chain seq x y z
N MET A 1 -17.29 -12.51 -27.15
CA MET A 1 -17.82 -12.28 -25.80
C MET A 1 -16.68 -11.72 -24.98
N THR A 2 -16.78 -10.48 -24.51
CA THR A 2 -15.77 -9.91 -23.60
C THR A 2 -15.89 -10.68 -22.28
N THR A 3 -14.85 -11.41 -21.90
CA THR A 3 -14.79 -12.11 -20.61
C THR A 3 -15.06 -11.10 -19.50
N LYS A 4 -16.01 -11.38 -18.60
CA LYS A 4 -16.25 -10.52 -17.43
C LYS A 4 -14.96 -10.43 -16.62
N THR A 5 -14.63 -9.25 -16.08
CA THR A 5 -13.40 -9.04 -15.29
C THR A 5 -13.24 -10.11 -14.20
N GLN A 6 -14.32 -10.45 -13.49
CA GLN A 6 -14.33 -11.45 -12.42
C GLN A 6 -13.84 -12.84 -12.89
N GLN A 7 -14.05 -13.18 -14.16
CA GLN A 7 -13.70 -14.47 -14.76
C GLN A 7 -12.25 -14.53 -15.29
N ILE A 8 -11.46 -13.47 -15.11
CA ILE A 8 -10.04 -13.49 -15.46
C ILE A 8 -9.35 -14.63 -14.70
N ARG A 9 -8.67 -15.51 -15.43
CA ARG A 9 -7.89 -16.61 -14.87
C ARG A 9 -6.52 -16.10 -14.47
N ILE A 10 -6.12 -16.34 -13.23
CA ILE A 10 -4.87 -15.78 -12.72
C ILE A 10 -3.63 -16.38 -13.40
N GLU A 11 -3.74 -17.59 -13.94
CA GLU A 11 -2.67 -18.24 -14.70
C GLU A 11 -2.29 -17.49 -15.99
N ASP A 12 -3.20 -16.69 -16.56
CA ASP A 12 -2.90 -15.87 -17.73
C ASP A 12 -1.90 -14.75 -17.40
N PHE A 13 -1.73 -14.47 -16.11
CA PHE A 13 -0.83 -13.48 -15.50
C PHE A 13 0.37 -14.15 -14.81
N ASP A 14 0.80 -15.28 -15.34
CA ASP A 14 2.04 -15.95 -14.94
C ASP A 14 3.22 -15.56 -15.86
N TYR A 15 4.42 -15.53 -15.28
CA TYR A 15 5.67 -15.36 -16.01
C TYR A 15 6.82 -15.96 -15.17
N PRO A 16 7.90 -16.46 -15.81
CA PRO A 16 9.02 -17.02 -15.07
C PRO A 16 9.77 -15.90 -14.32
N LEU A 17 9.83 -16.00 -13.00
CA LEU A 17 10.61 -15.10 -12.15
C LEU A 17 11.70 -15.89 -11.40
N PRO A 18 12.93 -15.95 -11.94
CA PRO A 18 14.07 -16.58 -11.25
C PRO A 18 14.42 -15.88 -9.93
N ASP A 19 14.83 -16.62 -8.88
CA ASP A 19 15.22 -16.04 -7.58
C ASP A 19 16.38 -15.04 -7.71
N GLU A 20 17.29 -15.26 -8.65
CA GLU A 20 18.41 -14.36 -8.99
C GLU A 20 17.97 -12.99 -9.54
N ARG A 21 16.73 -12.87 -10.03
CA ARG A 21 16.14 -11.58 -10.44
C ARG A 21 15.50 -10.84 -9.27
N ILE A 22 15.29 -11.48 -8.12
CA ILE A 22 14.69 -10.86 -6.95
C ILE A 22 15.77 -10.11 -6.16
N ALA A 23 15.68 -8.79 -6.10
CA ALA A 23 16.59 -7.98 -5.30
C ALA A 23 16.28 -8.15 -3.80
N LYS A 24 17.20 -8.76 -3.06
CA LYS A 24 17.10 -8.97 -1.60
C LYS A 24 17.44 -7.72 -0.78
N PHE A 25 18.20 -6.81 -1.39
CA PHE A 25 18.63 -5.52 -0.83
C PHE A 25 18.60 -4.45 -1.92
N PRO A 26 18.39 -3.17 -1.57
CA PRO A 26 18.48 -2.09 -2.55
C PRO A 26 19.93 -1.84 -2.97
N LEU A 27 20.11 -1.09 -4.05
CA LEU A 27 21.42 -0.54 -4.39
C LEU A 27 21.87 0.48 -3.32
N PRO A 28 23.19 0.63 -3.08
CA PRO A 28 23.71 1.65 -2.16
C PRO A 28 23.21 3.05 -2.48
N LYS A 29 23.11 3.37 -3.78
CA LYS A 29 22.42 4.56 -4.29
C LYS A 29 21.19 4.12 -5.06
N ARG A 30 20.02 4.45 -4.52
CA ARG A 30 18.75 3.89 -4.98
C ARG A 30 18.34 4.43 -6.36
N ASP A 31 18.73 5.65 -6.68
CA ASP A 31 18.50 6.32 -7.96
C ASP A 31 19.42 5.83 -9.09
N GLU A 32 20.46 5.04 -8.79
CA GLU A 32 21.25 4.32 -9.80
C GLU A 32 20.58 3.02 -10.28
N SER A 33 19.38 2.69 -9.78
CA SER A 33 18.56 1.59 -10.28
C SER A 33 18.11 1.82 -11.72
N LYS A 34 17.82 0.73 -12.45
CA LYS A 34 17.30 0.84 -13.82
C LYS A 34 15.88 1.42 -13.79
N LEU A 35 15.56 2.14 -14.85
CA LEU A 35 14.23 2.68 -15.13
C LEU A 35 13.77 2.18 -16.49
N LEU A 36 12.76 1.31 -16.51
CA LEU A 36 12.06 0.95 -17.73
C LEU A 36 11.10 2.07 -18.12
N LEU A 37 11.10 2.44 -19.39
CA LEU A 37 10.22 3.46 -19.94
C LEU A 37 9.24 2.77 -20.86
N TYR A 38 7.94 2.91 -20.58
CA TYR A 38 6.87 2.47 -21.46
C TYR A 38 6.05 3.67 -21.88
N LYS A 39 5.94 3.89 -23.19
CA LYS A 39 5.05 4.92 -23.76
C LYS A 39 4.41 4.40 -25.03
N GLU A 40 3.08 4.31 -25.03
CA GLU A 40 2.28 3.95 -26.22
C GLU A 40 2.78 2.68 -26.95
N GLY A 41 3.13 1.63 -26.19
CA GLY A 41 3.58 0.35 -26.74
C GLY A 41 5.08 0.23 -27.00
N LYS A 42 5.85 1.33 -26.90
CA LYS A 42 7.31 1.31 -27.02
C LYS A 42 7.94 1.12 -25.65
N VAL A 43 8.94 0.23 -25.59
CA VAL A 43 9.75 -0.04 -24.39
C VAL A 43 11.17 0.44 -24.64
N SER A 44 11.73 1.17 -23.69
CA SER A 44 13.14 1.55 -23.63
C SER A 44 13.61 1.58 -22.18
N GLU A 45 14.87 1.93 -21.93
CA GLU A 45 15.43 1.97 -20.58
C GLU A 45 16.30 3.20 -20.35
N SER A 46 16.45 3.57 -19.08
CA SER A 46 17.34 4.60 -18.56
C SER A 46 17.75 4.21 -17.13
N ILE A 47 18.33 5.14 -16.38
CA ILE A 47 18.51 5.02 -14.94
C ILE A 47 17.54 5.94 -14.20
N PHE A 48 17.13 5.55 -13.00
CA PHE A 48 16.09 6.26 -12.26
C PHE A 48 16.44 7.72 -11.97
N LYS A 49 17.72 8.01 -11.77
CA LYS A 49 18.24 9.38 -11.62
C LYS A 49 17.81 10.34 -12.74
N HIS A 50 17.56 9.83 -13.95
CA HIS A 50 17.12 10.61 -15.11
C HIS A 50 15.60 10.60 -15.33
N ILE A 51 14.80 10.14 -14.35
CA ILE A 51 13.35 10.07 -14.50
C ILE A 51 12.71 11.39 -14.95
N THR A 52 13.25 12.52 -14.49
CA THR A 52 12.77 13.87 -14.82
C THR A 52 12.79 14.17 -16.32
N ASP A 53 13.71 13.56 -17.06
CA ASP A 53 13.86 13.79 -18.51
C ASP A 53 12.69 13.20 -19.32
N TYR A 54 11.89 12.34 -18.67
CA TYR A 54 10.79 11.61 -19.29
C TYR A 54 9.42 11.98 -18.74
N LEU A 55 9.35 12.86 -17.73
CA LEU A 55 8.08 13.32 -17.17
C LEU A 55 7.43 14.34 -18.11
N PRO A 56 6.14 14.18 -18.46
CA PRO A 56 5.39 15.20 -19.22
C PRO A 56 5.37 16.55 -18.51
N GLU A 57 5.42 17.63 -19.27
CA GLU A 57 5.38 18.99 -18.74
C GLU A 57 4.07 19.29 -17.98
N GLY A 58 4.20 19.93 -16.82
CA GLY A 58 3.07 20.27 -15.96
C GLY A 58 2.43 19.07 -15.25
N SER A 59 3.14 17.94 -15.16
CA SER A 59 2.69 16.78 -14.39
C SER A 59 2.57 17.10 -12.89
N LEU A 60 1.62 16.43 -12.23
CA LEU A 60 1.53 16.37 -10.77
C LEU A 60 1.84 14.92 -10.34
N MET A 61 2.96 14.74 -9.62
CA MET A 61 3.34 13.46 -9.05
C MET A 61 2.71 13.28 -7.67
N VAL A 62 2.04 12.15 -7.46
CA VAL A 62 1.31 11.86 -6.22
C VAL A 62 1.95 10.67 -5.50
N PHE A 63 2.37 10.89 -4.26
CA PHE A 63 3.15 9.95 -3.46
C PHE A 63 2.35 9.45 -2.25
N ASN A 64 2.48 8.16 -1.93
CA ASN A 64 2.01 7.64 -0.65
C ASN A 64 3.04 7.88 0.46
N ASN A 65 2.72 8.73 1.43
CA ASN A 65 3.64 9.14 2.50
C ASN A 65 3.58 8.24 3.76
N THR A 66 2.98 7.06 3.65
CA THR A 66 2.93 6.11 4.76
C THR A 66 4.33 5.62 5.14
N ARG A 67 4.50 5.34 6.43
CA ARG A 67 5.72 4.79 7.03
C ARG A 67 5.41 3.41 7.60
N VAL A 68 6.29 2.46 7.28
CA VAL A 68 6.15 1.08 7.76
C VAL A 68 6.39 1.03 9.26
N ILE A 69 5.53 0.34 10.00
CA ILE A 69 5.65 0.12 11.44
C ILE A 69 6.23 -1.27 11.73
N GLN A 70 6.82 -1.42 12.91
CA GLN A 70 7.34 -2.70 13.41
C GLN A 70 6.21 -3.62 13.91
N ALA A 71 5.29 -3.98 13.00
CA ALA A 71 4.04 -4.69 13.32
C ALA A 71 4.17 -6.16 13.70
N ARG A 72 5.37 -6.76 13.68
CA ARG A 72 5.58 -8.18 13.98
C ARG A 72 6.15 -8.35 15.39
N LEU A 73 5.31 -8.81 16.32
CA LEU A 73 5.67 -9.07 17.70
C LEU A 73 6.02 -10.53 17.91
N LEU A 74 7.17 -10.79 18.53
CA LEU A 74 7.67 -12.13 18.84
C LEU A 74 7.54 -12.42 20.33
N PHE A 75 6.65 -13.34 20.68
CA PHE A 75 6.43 -13.84 22.03
C PHE A 75 7.11 -15.20 22.23
N GLN A 76 7.51 -15.49 23.46
CA GLN A 76 8.06 -16.78 23.85
C GLN A 76 7.28 -17.31 25.05
N LYS A 77 6.74 -18.52 24.92
CA LYS A 77 6.08 -19.21 26.04
C LYS A 77 7.13 -19.76 27.02
N GLU A 78 6.70 -20.04 28.25
CA GLU A 78 7.50 -20.76 29.25
C GLU A 78 8.05 -22.10 28.73
N THR A 79 7.30 -22.76 27.85
CA THR A 79 7.73 -24.00 27.17
C THR A 79 8.85 -23.80 26.14
N GLY A 80 9.34 -22.57 25.95
CA GLY A 80 10.31 -22.18 24.92
C GLY A 80 9.73 -21.99 23.51
N ALA A 81 8.43 -22.21 23.31
CA ALA A 81 7.81 -22.09 22.00
C ALA A 81 7.66 -20.61 21.59
N LYS A 82 8.12 -20.26 20.38
CA LYS A 82 7.96 -18.92 19.80
C LYS A 82 6.61 -18.77 19.10
N ILE A 83 5.86 -17.74 19.47
CA ILE A 83 4.61 -17.33 18.83
C ILE A 83 4.83 -15.98 18.16
N GLU A 84 4.48 -15.88 16.90
CA GLU A 84 4.58 -14.62 16.13
C GLU A 84 3.18 -14.03 16.00
N ILE A 85 3.02 -12.77 16.39
CA ILE A 85 1.78 -12.01 16.18
C ILE A 85 2.11 -10.88 15.21
N PHE A 86 1.44 -10.88 14.05
CA PHE A 86 1.60 -9.86 13.04
C PHE A 86 0.35 -8.99 12.97
N CYS A 87 0.45 -7.76 13.48
CA CYS A 87 -0.62 -6.77 13.47
C CYS A 87 -0.96 -6.37 12.03
N LEU A 88 -2.24 -6.49 11.64
CA LEU A 88 -2.71 -6.18 10.28
C LEU A 88 -3.39 -4.82 10.21
N GLU A 89 -4.41 -4.63 11.04
CA GLU A 89 -5.22 -3.42 11.10
C GLU A 89 -5.80 -3.24 12.52
N PRO A 90 -5.95 -1.99 12.97
CA PRO A 90 -6.52 -1.68 14.26
C PRO A 90 -8.04 -1.82 14.25
N VAL A 91 -8.58 -2.30 15.37
CA VAL A 91 -10.02 -2.51 15.58
C VAL A 91 -10.52 -1.56 16.66
N GLU A 92 -9.78 -1.45 17.76
CA GLU A 92 -10.17 -0.58 18.87
C GLU A 92 -8.96 0.07 19.54
N PRO A 93 -8.83 1.40 19.46
CA PRO A 93 -9.51 2.29 18.50
C PRO A 93 -9.26 1.89 17.03
N HIS A 94 -10.19 2.24 16.15
CA HIS A 94 -10.05 1.96 14.71
C HIS A 94 -9.11 2.93 13.98
N ASP A 95 -8.98 4.15 14.49
CA ASP A 95 -8.10 5.17 13.92
C ASP A 95 -6.63 4.90 14.28
N TYR A 96 -5.74 4.92 13.28
CA TYR A 96 -4.32 4.64 13.47
C TYR A 96 -3.62 5.65 14.40
N ALA A 97 -3.98 6.93 14.38
CA ALA A 97 -3.38 7.90 15.29
C ALA A 97 -3.85 7.64 16.74
N LEU A 98 -5.13 7.32 16.92
CA LEU A 98 -5.68 7.02 18.25
C LEU A 98 -5.16 5.70 18.82
N VAL A 99 -5.11 4.64 18.03
CA VAL A 99 -4.63 3.32 18.48
C VAL A 99 -3.17 3.36 18.90
N PHE A 100 -2.34 4.12 18.19
CA PHE A 100 -0.93 4.28 18.51
C PHE A 100 -0.68 5.10 19.76
N GLN A 101 -1.62 5.97 20.16
CA GLN A 101 -1.53 6.79 21.37
C GLN A 101 -2.16 6.13 22.60
N GLN A 102 -2.80 4.96 22.46
CA GLN A 102 -3.31 4.23 23.63
C GLN A 102 -2.17 3.90 24.57
N THR A 103 -2.44 3.91 25.88
CA THR A 103 -1.48 3.67 26.96
C THR A 103 -1.80 2.46 27.84
N GLU A 104 -2.95 1.82 27.64
CA GLU A 104 -3.40 0.71 28.49
C GLU A 104 -3.72 -0.54 27.68
N CYS A 105 -4.55 -0.39 26.64
CA CYS A 105 -4.95 -1.50 25.80
C CYS A 105 -5.25 -1.05 24.35
N CYS A 106 -5.17 -2.00 23.43
CA CYS A 106 -5.73 -1.84 22.09
C CYS A 106 -6.04 -3.20 21.46
N ARG A 107 -6.89 -3.20 20.43
CA ARG A 107 -7.27 -4.41 19.70
C ARG A 107 -6.90 -4.31 18.23
N TRP A 108 -6.36 -5.40 17.70
CA TRP A 108 -5.93 -5.51 16.32
C TRP A 108 -6.37 -6.84 15.72
N THR A 109 -6.74 -6.80 14.44
CA THR A 109 -6.76 -7.99 13.61
C THR A 109 -5.31 -8.39 13.33
N CYS A 110 -4.95 -9.65 13.62
CA CYS A 110 -3.59 -10.15 13.50
C CYS A 110 -3.53 -11.49 12.75
N LEU A 111 -2.39 -11.77 12.10
CA LEU A 111 -2.00 -13.14 11.77
C LEU A 111 -1.16 -13.72 12.91
N VAL A 112 -1.32 -15.02 13.16
CA VAL A 112 -0.59 -15.71 14.24
C VAL A 112 0.25 -16.85 13.67
N GLY A 113 1.57 -16.68 13.70
CA GLY A 113 2.54 -17.72 13.40
C GLY A 113 2.66 -18.73 14.54
N ASN A 114 2.86 -20.01 14.21
CA ASN A 114 2.93 -21.12 15.18
C ASN A 114 1.69 -21.27 16.09
N LEU A 115 0.51 -20.86 15.61
CA LEU A 115 -0.75 -20.89 16.37
C LEU A 115 -1.05 -22.24 17.06
N LYS A 116 -0.67 -23.38 16.46
CA LYS A 116 -0.86 -24.72 17.06
C LYS A 116 -0.21 -24.86 18.46
N LYS A 117 0.74 -23.99 18.81
CA LYS A 117 1.43 -23.93 20.11
C LYS A 117 0.78 -22.93 21.10
N TRP A 118 -0.17 -22.13 20.63
CA TRP A 118 -0.97 -21.18 21.43
C TRP A 118 -2.47 -21.53 21.40
N LYS A 119 -2.81 -22.56 22.17
CA LYS A 119 -4.19 -23.03 22.32
C LYS A 119 -5.01 -22.04 23.15
N GLU A 120 -4.56 -21.80 24.38
CA GLU A 120 -5.19 -20.95 25.39
C GLU A 120 -4.12 -20.19 26.19
N GLY A 121 -4.57 -19.22 26.99
CA GLY A 121 -3.77 -18.46 27.93
C GLY A 121 -3.18 -17.18 27.35
N LEU A 122 -2.74 -16.32 28.26
CA LEU A 122 -2.13 -15.03 27.97
C LEU A 122 -0.67 -15.20 27.56
N LEU A 123 -0.25 -14.54 26.47
CA LEU A 123 1.17 -14.39 26.17
C LEU A 123 1.71 -13.17 26.90
N LYS A 124 2.96 -13.26 27.38
CA LYS A 124 3.66 -12.16 28.04
C LYS A 124 5.01 -11.95 27.37
N LYS A 125 5.44 -10.69 27.29
CA LYS A 125 6.74 -10.28 26.78
C LYS A 125 7.22 -9.10 27.62
N GLU A 126 8.43 -9.22 28.14
CA GLU A 126 9.13 -8.09 28.73
C GLU A 126 9.69 -7.21 27.61
N VAL A 127 9.42 -5.90 27.71
CA VAL A 127 9.88 -4.87 26.78
C VAL A 127 10.66 -3.84 27.59
N GLN A 128 11.86 -3.53 27.15
CA GLN A 128 12.71 -2.51 27.78
C GLN A 128 12.46 -1.16 27.11
N LEU A 129 12.02 -0.18 27.89
CA LEU A 129 11.71 1.19 27.44
C LEU A 129 12.30 2.17 28.45
N ASP A 130 13.21 3.04 28.00
CA ASP A 130 13.83 4.09 28.83
C ASP A 130 14.43 3.60 30.17
N GLY A 131 14.88 2.34 30.22
CA GLY A 131 15.44 1.71 31.42
C GLY A 131 14.41 1.06 32.35
N GLU A 132 13.12 1.14 32.01
CA GLU A 132 12.03 0.45 32.70
C GLU A 132 11.59 -0.79 31.93
N THR A 133 11.08 -1.78 32.68
CA THR A 133 10.55 -3.02 32.10
C THR A 133 9.03 -2.94 32.06
N VAL A 134 8.47 -3.03 30.85
CA VAL A 134 7.03 -3.08 30.60
C VAL A 134 6.63 -4.50 30.22
N ILE A 135 5.55 -5.03 30.80
CA ILE A 135 5.04 -6.36 30.47
C ILE A 135 3.92 -6.22 29.44
N LEU A 136 4.28 -6.39 28.17
CA LEU A 136 3.32 -6.49 27.08
C LEU A 136 2.64 -7.87 27.11
N LYS A 137 1.32 -7.85 27.13
CA LYS A 137 0.46 -9.03 27.13
C LYS A 137 -0.34 -9.10 25.84
N ALA A 138 -0.60 -10.32 25.37
CA ALA A 138 -1.48 -10.56 24.23
C ALA A 138 -2.50 -11.66 24.54
N GLU A 139 -3.77 -11.37 24.31
CA GLU A 139 -4.89 -12.30 24.45
C GLU A 139 -5.62 -12.48 23.12
N LYS A 140 -5.93 -13.73 22.77
CA LYS A 140 -6.69 -14.06 21.57
C LYS A 140 -8.18 -14.08 21.92
N LEU A 141 -8.92 -13.09 21.45
CA LEU A 141 -10.35 -12.92 21.75
C LEU A 141 -11.24 -13.69 20.78
N GLN A 142 -10.99 -13.57 19.48
CA GLN A 142 -11.85 -14.14 18.44
C GLN A 142 -11.05 -14.64 17.23
N THR A 143 -11.61 -15.64 16.54
CA THR A 143 -11.13 -16.08 15.22
C THR A 143 -11.97 -15.45 14.11
N CYS A 144 -11.32 -14.87 13.11
CA CYS A 144 -11.90 -14.13 11.99
C CYS A 144 -11.33 -14.70 10.68
N GLY A 145 -11.86 -15.85 10.23
CA GLY A 145 -11.32 -16.59 9.09
C GLY A 145 -9.88 -17.04 9.35
N ASP A 146 -8.94 -16.60 8.52
CA ASP A 146 -7.49 -16.86 8.66
C ASP A 146 -6.77 -15.88 9.61
N SER A 147 -7.51 -14.95 10.22
CA SER A 147 -6.99 -13.91 11.13
C SER A 147 -7.61 -14.03 12.53
N TYR A 148 -7.05 -13.29 13.49
CA TYR A 148 -7.44 -13.35 14.89
C TYR A 148 -7.56 -11.94 15.46
N LEU A 149 -8.63 -11.68 16.21
CA LEU A 149 -8.74 -10.49 17.04
C LEU A 149 -7.87 -10.69 18.29
N ILE A 150 -6.82 -9.89 18.40
CA ILE A 150 -5.89 -9.91 19.52
C ILE A 150 -6.04 -8.62 20.31
N GLU A 151 -6.21 -8.75 21.62
CA GLU A 151 -6.12 -7.65 22.57
C GLU A 151 -4.71 -7.60 23.15
N PHE A 152 -4.10 -6.41 23.08
CA PHE A 152 -2.85 -6.11 23.75
C PHE A 152 -3.14 -5.29 25.00
N THR A 153 -2.50 -5.65 26.10
CA THR A 153 -2.53 -4.89 27.37
C THR A 153 -1.12 -4.78 27.93
N TRP A 154 -0.81 -3.68 28.61
CA TRP A 154 0.49 -3.49 29.26
C TRP A 154 0.38 -2.61 30.50
N ASP A 155 1.38 -2.70 31.36
CA ASP A 155 1.40 -2.11 32.71
C ASP A 155 2.36 -0.92 32.81
N HIS A 156 2.11 0.13 32.03
CA HIS A 156 2.92 1.35 32.11
C HIS A 156 2.10 2.62 31.78
N PRO A 157 2.07 3.62 32.68
CA PRO A 157 1.08 4.70 32.66
C PRO A 157 1.20 5.65 31.45
N THR A 158 2.38 5.77 30.85
CA THR A 158 2.65 6.71 29.75
C THR A 158 3.18 6.04 28.48
N CYS A 159 3.35 4.71 28.50
CA CYS A 159 3.93 4.00 27.36
C CYS A 159 2.84 3.82 26.32
N THR A 160 3.07 4.32 25.11
CA THR A 160 2.09 4.18 24.04
C THR A 160 2.25 2.86 23.30
N PHE A 161 1.20 2.41 22.61
CA PHE A 161 1.33 1.23 21.75
C PHE A 161 2.39 1.41 20.65
N ALA A 162 2.58 2.64 20.15
CA ALA A 162 3.66 2.93 19.20
C ALA A 162 5.05 2.68 19.79
N ASP A 163 5.28 3.07 21.06
CA ASP A 163 6.56 2.83 21.73
C ASP A 163 6.84 1.33 21.88
N LEU A 164 5.80 0.56 22.21
CA LEU A 164 5.89 -0.91 22.28
C LEU A 164 6.24 -1.53 20.92
N LEU A 165 5.62 -1.08 19.83
CA LEU A 165 5.95 -1.57 18.49
C LEU A 165 7.40 -1.21 18.12
N ASP A 166 7.83 0.02 18.37
CA ASP A 166 9.19 0.48 18.06
C ASP A 166 10.25 -0.30 18.86
N ALA A 167 9.98 -0.65 20.12
CA ALA A 167 10.93 -1.36 20.99
C ALA A 167 10.88 -2.90 20.88
N ALA A 168 9.69 -3.48 20.76
CA ALA A 168 9.48 -4.93 20.82
C ALA A 168 9.23 -5.58 19.45
N GLY A 169 8.82 -4.76 18.47
CA GLY A 169 8.41 -5.22 17.16
C GLY A 169 9.58 -5.39 16.20
N VAL A 170 9.38 -6.28 15.23
CA VAL A 170 10.25 -6.48 14.08
C VAL A 170 9.60 -5.83 12.86
N LEU A 171 10.38 -5.14 12.05
CA LEU A 171 9.89 -4.60 10.78
C LEU A 171 9.50 -5.76 9.85
N PRO A 172 8.24 -5.89 9.43
CA PRO A 172 7.84 -6.92 8.49
C PRO A 172 8.42 -6.62 7.11
N ILE A 173 9.15 -7.59 6.56
CA ILE A 173 9.63 -7.55 5.18
C ILE A 173 8.91 -8.62 4.35
N PRO A 174 8.75 -8.42 3.03
CA PRO A 174 8.05 -9.36 2.19
C PRO A 174 8.67 -10.77 2.24
N PRO A 175 7.85 -11.83 2.31
CA PRO A 175 8.36 -13.20 2.46
C PRO A 175 9.24 -13.66 1.28
N TYR A 176 9.00 -13.13 0.07
CA TYR A 176 9.79 -13.45 -1.12
C TYR A 176 11.25 -12.95 -1.05
N LEU A 177 11.62 -12.11 -0.09
CA LEU A 177 13.03 -11.72 0.09
C LEU A 177 13.87 -12.88 0.65
N ASN A 178 13.23 -13.91 1.23
CA ASN A 178 13.87 -15.14 1.71
C ASN A 178 15.03 -14.87 2.70
N ARG A 179 14.87 -13.85 3.55
CA ARG A 179 15.82 -13.51 4.63
C ARG A 179 15.09 -12.92 5.83
N GLU A 180 15.79 -12.82 6.96
CA GLU A 180 15.29 -12.11 8.13
C GLU A 180 15.47 -10.58 7.97
N THR A 181 14.71 -9.83 8.76
CA THR A 181 14.84 -8.37 8.87
C THR A 181 16.17 -7.99 9.48
N GLU A 182 16.88 -7.04 8.86
CA GLU A 182 18.13 -6.49 9.34
C GLU A 182 17.94 -5.07 9.90
N LYS A 183 18.89 -4.59 10.71
CA LYS A 183 18.85 -3.22 11.23
C LYS A 183 18.82 -2.17 10.13
N SER A 184 19.48 -2.44 9.00
CA SER A 184 19.49 -1.59 7.80
C SER A 184 18.08 -1.38 7.24
N ASP A 185 17.17 -2.37 7.35
CA ASP A 185 15.81 -2.29 6.81
C ASP A 185 14.96 -1.19 7.45
N LEU A 186 15.24 -0.83 8.71
CA LEU A 186 14.58 0.31 9.37
C LEU A 186 14.77 1.63 8.61
N GLN A 187 15.84 1.72 7.83
CA GLN A 187 16.13 2.84 6.94
C GLN A 187 15.87 2.49 5.47
N THR A 188 16.26 1.29 5.01
CA THR A 188 16.21 0.92 3.60
C THR A 188 14.83 0.60 3.10
N TYR A 189 13.95 0.09 3.96
CA TYR A 189 12.56 -0.25 3.65
C TYR A 189 11.61 0.90 3.97
N GLN A 190 12.07 2.14 3.77
CA GLN A 190 11.30 3.37 3.96
C GLN A 190 11.62 4.35 2.83
N THR A 191 10.62 5.11 2.39
CA THR A 191 10.82 6.22 1.47
C THR A 191 11.36 7.43 2.23
N VAL A 192 12.14 8.27 1.55
CA VAL A 192 12.75 9.48 2.15
C VAL A 192 11.73 10.54 2.56
N TYR A 193 10.50 10.43 2.06
CA TYR A 193 9.38 11.33 2.34
C TYR A 193 8.29 10.66 3.22
N SER A 194 8.52 9.45 3.73
CA SER A 194 7.57 8.77 4.63
C SER A 194 7.43 9.52 5.97
N LYS A 195 6.19 9.75 6.39
CA LYS A 195 5.86 10.55 7.60
C LYS A 195 4.84 9.85 8.50
N ILE A 196 3.78 9.28 7.91
CA ILE A 196 2.62 8.81 8.66
C ILE A 196 2.77 7.32 8.99
N LYS A 197 3.05 6.99 10.25
CA LYS A 197 3.09 5.60 10.74
C LYS A 197 1.73 4.93 10.52
N GLY A 198 1.73 3.69 10.02
CA GLY A 198 0.53 2.85 10.01
C GLY A 198 0.49 1.77 8.92
N SER A 199 1.50 1.67 8.04
CA SER A 199 1.55 0.57 7.08
C SER A 199 2.38 -0.60 7.58
N VAL A 200 2.07 -1.80 7.11
CA VAL A 200 2.91 -3.00 7.30
C VAL A 200 3.74 -3.36 6.07
N ALA A 201 3.57 -2.60 4.98
CA ALA A 201 4.35 -2.72 3.76
C ALA A 201 4.78 -1.33 3.26
N ALA A 202 5.98 -1.25 2.67
CA ALA A 202 6.48 0.00 2.12
C ALA A 202 5.81 0.31 0.76
N PRO A 203 5.58 1.60 0.42
CA PRO A 203 5.26 1.98 -0.95
C PRO A 203 6.52 1.90 -1.82
N THR A 204 6.85 0.68 -2.28
CA THR A 204 8.19 0.32 -2.77
C THR A 204 8.64 1.10 -4.01
N ALA A 205 7.71 1.55 -4.85
CA ALA A 205 8.03 2.41 -5.99
C ALA A 205 8.65 3.76 -5.55
N GLY A 206 8.30 4.20 -4.35
CA GLY A 206 8.84 5.39 -3.71
C GLY A 206 10.27 5.24 -3.21
N LEU A 207 10.79 4.02 -3.08
CA LEU A 207 12.12 3.78 -2.52
C LEU A 207 13.23 4.29 -3.43
N HIS A 208 12.98 4.44 -4.73
CA HIS A 208 13.95 4.90 -5.72
C HIS A 208 14.22 6.41 -5.65
N PHE A 209 13.29 7.17 -5.05
CA PHE A 209 13.43 8.63 -4.92
C PHE A 209 14.45 8.96 -3.82
N THR A 210 15.52 9.61 -4.24
CA THR A 210 16.53 10.23 -3.37
C THR A 210 16.19 11.72 -3.16
N PRO A 211 16.75 12.37 -2.13
CA PRO A 211 16.61 13.82 -1.96
C PRO A 211 17.04 14.60 -3.22
N GLU A 212 18.05 14.13 -3.94
CA GLU A 212 18.56 14.72 -5.17
C GLU A 212 17.54 14.62 -6.32
N VAL A 213 16.91 13.46 -6.51
CA VAL A 213 15.85 13.29 -7.53
C VAL A 213 14.64 14.15 -7.20
N LEU A 214 14.23 14.22 -5.93
CA LEU A 214 13.11 15.08 -5.51
C LEU A 214 13.42 16.57 -5.74
N ALA A 215 14.64 17.00 -5.45
CA ALA A 215 15.09 18.37 -5.72
C ALA A 215 15.12 18.67 -7.23
N ALA A 216 15.50 17.72 -8.07
CA ALA A 216 15.46 17.88 -9.52
C ALA A 216 14.03 18.02 -10.06
N ILE A 217 13.08 17.25 -9.51
CA ILE A 217 11.64 17.39 -9.81
C ILE A 217 11.15 18.79 -9.44
N ASP A 218 11.49 19.27 -8.24
CA ASP A 218 11.09 20.60 -7.76
C ASP A 218 11.71 21.72 -8.62
N ALA A 219 12.98 21.58 -9.04
CA ALA A 219 13.67 22.56 -9.87
C ALA A 219 13.06 22.72 -11.27
N LEU A 220 12.42 21.67 -11.79
CA LEU A 220 11.68 21.70 -13.06
C LEU A 220 10.23 22.20 -12.90
N GLY A 221 9.81 22.55 -11.68
CA GLY A 221 8.45 23.00 -11.40
C GLY A 221 7.39 21.91 -11.51
N ILE A 222 7.79 20.64 -11.52
CA ILE A 222 6.86 19.50 -11.52
C ILE A 222 6.22 19.42 -10.12
N GLY A 223 4.89 19.41 -10.08
CA GLY A 223 4.17 19.38 -8.81
C GLY A 223 4.38 18.07 -8.07
N ARG A 224 4.48 18.14 -6.74
CA ARG A 224 4.43 16.97 -5.85
C ARG A 224 3.32 17.12 -4.84
N GLU A 225 2.55 16.05 -4.68
CA GLU A 225 1.48 15.94 -3.68
C GLU A 225 1.60 14.62 -2.92
N GLU A 226 1.19 14.62 -1.66
CA GLU A 226 1.23 13.44 -0.80
C GLU A 226 -0.18 13.04 -0.35
N LEU A 227 -0.43 11.73 -0.32
CA LEU A 227 -1.62 11.12 0.27
C LEU A 227 -1.20 9.99 1.22
N THR A 228 -2.12 9.51 2.03
CA THR A 228 -1.87 8.36 2.92
C THR A 228 -2.79 7.21 2.56
N LEU A 229 -2.19 6.05 2.28
CA LEU A 229 -2.87 4.75 2.31
C LEU A 229 -2.10 3.83 3.27
N HIS A 230 -2.76 3.35 4.31
CA HIS A 230 -2.24 2.32 5.19
C HIS A 230 -2.39 0.96 4.53
N VAL A 231 -1.25 0.39 4.13
CA VAL A 231 -1.21 -0.89 3.44
C VAL A 231 -1.15 -2.01 4.47
N GLY A 232 -2.17 -2.88 4.46
CA GLY A 232 -2.25 -4.09 5.28
C GLY A 232 -1.41 -5.26 4.72
N ALA A 233 -1.31 -6.37 5.46
CA ALA A 233 -0.49 -7.52 5.04
C ALA A 233 -1.00 -8.28 3.82
N GLY A 234 -2.25 -8.00 3.42
CA GLY A 234 -2.87 -8.55 2.22
C GLY A 234 -2.05 -8.40 0.95
N THR A 235 -1.31 -7.30 0.85
CA THR A 235 -0.45 -6.96 -0.29
C THR A 235 0.64 -7.99 -0.57
N PHE A 236 1.00 -8.83 0.42
CA PHE A 236 2.03 -9.86 0.23
C PHE A 236 1.49 -11.20 -0.29
N LYS A 237 0.17 -11.40 -0.32
CA LYS A 237 -0.41 -12.69 -0.67
C LYS A 237 -0.67 -12.80 -2.19
N PRO A 238 -0.14 -13.83 -2.88
CA PRO A 238 -0.56 -14.11 -4.24
C PRO A 238 -2.02 -14.55 -4.28
N VAL A 239 -2.65 -14.38 -5.44
CA VAL A 239 -4.02 -14.87 -5.67
C VAL A 239 -3.97 -16.40 -5.77
N LYS A 240 -4.68 -17.09 -4.88
CA LYS A 240 -4.71 -18.56 -4.82
C LYS A 240 -5.89 -19.19 -5.57
N SER A 241 -6.94 -18.41 -5.83
CA SER A 241 -8.11 -18.85 -6.58
C SER A 241 -7.79 -18.97 -8.07
N GLU A 242 -8.53 -19.81 -8.79
CA GLU A 242 -8.37 -19.96 -10.25
C GLU A 242 -8.70 -18.66 -10.98
N THR A 243 -9.82 -18.04 -10.60
CA THR A 243 -10.27 -16.75 -11.13
C THR A 243 -10.11 -15.65 -10.08
N ILE A 244 -10.08 -14.40 -10.53
CA ILE A 244 -9.97 -13.25 -9.62
C ILE A 244 -11.24 -13.04 -8.78
N GLU A 245 -12.39 -13.59 -9.18
CA GLU A 245 -13.62 -13.56 -8.40
C GLU A 245 -13.45 -14.15 -6.99
N GLY A 246 -12.66 -15.22 -6.88
CA GLY A 246 -12.38 -15.90 -5.61
C GLY A 246 -11.35 -15.18 -4.72
N HIS A 247 -10.81 -14.03 -5.16
CA HIS A 247 -9.88 -13.26 -4.36
C HIS A 247 -10.60 -12.12 -3.64
N GLU A 248 -10.51 -12.10 -2.31
CA GLU A 248 -10.99 -10.98 -1.51
C GLU A 248 -9.87 -9.96 -1.31
N MET A 249 -10.14 -8.71 -1.71
CA MET A 249 -9.27 -7.58 -1.43
C MET A 249 -9.40 -7.16 0.03
N HIS A 250 -8.26 -6.97 0.67
CA HIS A 250 -8.20 -6.45 2.03
C HIS A 250 -8.61 -4.97 2.07
N THR A 251 -9.21 -4.57 3.19
CA THR A 251 -9.51 -3.16 3.49
C THR A 251 -8.20 -2.40 3.69
N GLU A 252 -8.12 -1.21 3.12
CA GLU A 252 -7.00 -0.30 3.34
C GLU A 252 -7.52 1.10 3.64
N PHE A 253 -6.93 1.72 4.65
CA PHE A 253 -7.36 3.04 5.15
C PHE A 253 -6.72 4.16 4.36
N ILE A 254 -7.55 5.07 3.88
CA ILE A 254 -7.18 6.26 3.12
C ILE A 254 -7.32 7.48 4.03
N SER A 255 -6.34 8.38 3.95
CA SER A 255 -6.48 9.76 4.42
C SER A 255 -5.93 10.73 3.36
N VAL A 256 -6.77 11.66 2.90
CA VAL A 256 -6.40 12.67 1.90
C VAL A 256 -6.88 14.05 2.36
N ARG A 257 -5.99 15.03 2.36
CA ARG A 257 -6.34 16.41 2.76
C ARG A 257 -7.20 17.07 1.69
N ARG A 258 -8.09 17.99 2.11
CA ARG A 258 -8.86 18.85 1.23
C ARG A 258 -7.98 19.54 0.18
N SER A 259 -6.89 20.16 0.62
CA SER A 259 -5.94 20.86 -0.26
C SER A 259 -5.33 19.93 -1.33
N SER A 260 -5.11 18.67 -0.99
CA SER A 260 -4.59 17.67 -1.93
C SER A 260 -5.64 17.31 -2.98
N ILE A 261 -6.92 17.17 -2.58
CA ILE A 261 -8.04 16.93 -3.49
C ILE A 261 -8.21 18.11 -4.45
N GLU A 262 -8.17 19.34 -3.95
CA GLU A 262 -8.20 20.56 -4.79
C GLU A 262 -7.04 20.56 -5.80
N ARG A 263 -5.83 20.24 -5.36
CA ARG A 263 -4.66 20.20 -6.25
C ARG A 263 -4.75 19.09 -7.30
N ILE A 264 -5.25 17.92 -6.93
CA ILE A 264 -5.49 16.80 -7.87
C ILE A 264 -6.54 17.22 -8.90
N LYS A 265 -7.67 17.80 -8.45
CA LYS A 265 -8.73 18.32 -9.33
C LYS A 265 -8.19 19.34 -10.33
N ASN A 266 -7.37 20.28 -9.87
CA ASN A 266 -6.74 21.31 -10.72
C ASN A 266 -5.70 20.77 -11.71
N ASN A 267 -5.26 19.52 -11.56
CA ASN A 267 -4.24 18.89 -12.41
C ASN A 267 -4.76 17.61 -13.12
N LEU A 268 -6.07 17.43 -13.21
CA LEU A 268 -6.67 16.32 -13.95
C LEU A 268 -6.12 16.25 -15.38
N GLY A 269 -5.89 15.03 -15.86
CA GLY A 269 -5.24 14.77 -17.15
C GLY A 269 -3.71 14.80 -17.12
N LYS A 270 -3.08 15.16 -16.00
CA LYS A 270 -1.61 15.19 -15.84
C LYS A 270 -1.10 14.49 -14.57
N ILE A 271 -1.94 13.64 -13.96
CA ILE A 271 -1.60 12.98 -12.70
C ILE A 271 -0.72 11.75 -12.94
N ILE A 272 0.45 11.73 -12.29
CA ILE A 272 1.36 10.58 -12.26
C ILE A 272 1.37 10.00 -10.85
N ALA A 273 0.88 8.77 -10.71
CA ALA A 273 0.87 8.08 -9.43
C ALA A 273 2.23 7.41 -9.18
N VAL A 274 2.81 7.62 -8.00
CA VAL A 274 4.01 6.92 -7.56
C VAL A 274 3.59 5.72 -6.72
N GLY A 275 3.61 4.55 -7.36
CA GLY A 275 3.21 3.26 -6.80
C GLY A 275 1.73 2.93 -6.99
N THR A 276 1.45 1.63 -7.09
CA THR A 276 0.09 1.06 -7.22
C THR A 276 -0.82 1.43 -6.04
N THR A 277 -0.24 1.64 -4.86
CA THR A 277 -0.94 2.18 -3.70
C THR A 277 -1.54 3.55 -3.99
N SER A 278 -0.75 4.48 -4.52
CA SER A 278 -1.23 5.83 -4.88
C SER A 278 -2.27 5.77 -5.98
N VAL A 279 -2.12 4.85 -6.95
CA VAL A 279 -3.12 4.59 -7.99
C VAL A 279 -4.47 4.23 -7.36
N ARG A 280 -4.50 3.24 -6.46
CA ARG A 280 -5.75 2.80 -5.84
C ARG A 280 -6.39 3.90 -5.00
N THR A 281 -5.62 4.72 -4.29
CA THR A 281 -6.19 5.86 -3.57
C THR A 281 -6.81 6.87 -4.52
N LEU A 282 -6.07 7.31 -5.54
CA LEU A 282 -6.55 8.29 -6.52
C LEU A 282 -7.82 7.80 -7.21
N GLU A 283 -7.81 6.58 -7.73
CA GLU A 283 -8.95 5.98 -8.41
C GLU A 283 -10.14 5.74 -7.45
N SER A 284 -9.88 5.46 -6.17
CA SER A 284 -10.95 5.37 -5.15
C SER A 284 -11.63 6.72 -4.88
N LEU A 285 -10.90 7.85 -4.96
CA LEU A 285 -11.51 9.18 -4.79
C LEU A 285 -12.62 9.42 -5.82
N TYR A 286 -12.44 8.96 -7.06
CA TYR A 286 -13.50 9.05 -8.06
C TYR A 286 -14.78 8.35 -7.59
N TYR A 287 -14.67 7.09 -7.12
CA TYR A 287 -15.85 6.32 -6.70
C TYR A 287 -16.49 6.83 -5.42
N MET A 288 -15.71 7.39 -4.48
CA MET A 288 -16.25 8.10 -3.31
C MET A 288 -17.09 9.30 -3.76
N GLY A 289 -16.59 10.08 -4.72
CA GLY A 289 -17.33 11.18 -5.33
C GLY A 289 -18.61 10.75 -6.05
N VAL A 290 -18.62 9.57 -6.66
CA VAL A 290 -19.82 8.96 -7.25
C VAL A 290 -20.84 8.57 -6.19
N THR A 291 -20.41 7.99 -5.06
CA THR A 291 -21.30 7.71 -3.91
C THR A 291 -21.92 9.01 -3.40
N LEU A 292 -21.12 10.05 -3.20
CA LEU A 292 -21.58 11.35 -2.69
C LEU A 292 -22.54 12.08 -3.64
N ALA A 293 -22.47 11.80 -4.94
CA ALA A 293 -23.43 12.34 -5.90
C ALA A 293 -24.86 11.83 -5.66
N SER A 294 -25.00 10.61 -5.13
CA SER A 294 -26.29 9.99 -4.84
C SER A 294 -26.66 10.08 -3.35
N ASN A 295 -25.67 10.17 -2.46
CA ASN A 295 -25.84 10.27 -1.03
C ASN A 295 -24.88 11.33 -0.45
N PRO A 296 -25.23 12.63 -0.48
CA PRO A 296 -24.34 13.72 -0.08
C PRO A 296 -23.90 13.70 1.39
N ASP A 297 -24.64 13.02 2.25
CA ASP A 297 -24.41 12.93 3.70
C ASP A 297 -24.01 11.51 4.12
N ALA A 298 -23.39 10.76 3.19
CA ALA A 298 -22.91 9.41 3.44
C ALA A 298 -21.96 9.36 4.65
N THR A 299 -22.16 8.34 5.48
CA THR A 299 -21.25 7.99 6.58
C THR A 299 -19.90 7.51 6.05
N ALA A 300 -18.86 7.50 6.91
CA ALA A 300 -17.53 7.00 6.52
C ALA A 300 -17.55 5.54 6.03
N ASP A 301 -18.44 4.72 6.57
CA ASP A 301 -18.65 3.32 6.17
C ASP A 301 -19.33 3.19 4.81
N GLU A 302 -20.30 4.06 4.51
CA GLU A 302 -20.96 4.11 3.20
C GLU A 302 -20.04 4.63 2.10
N LEU A 303 -19.02 5.41 2.47
CA LEU A 303 -17.97 5.90 1.57
C LEU A 303 -16.90 4.86 1.24
N ILE A 304 -16.90 3.68 1.90
CA ILE A 304 -15.91 2.64 1.62
C ILE A 304 -16.08 2.14 0.18
N VAL A 305 -15.01 2.27 -0.62
CA VAL A 305 -15.02 1.79 -2.00
C VAL A 305 -14.93 0.26 -2.00
N LYS A 306 -16.02 -0.38 -2.43
CA LYS A 306 -16.12 -1.83 -2.52
C LYS A 306 -15.29 -2.36 -3.70
N GLN A 307 -14.86 -3.62 -3.56
CA GLN A 307 -13.97 -4.29 -4.52
C GLN A 307 -14.44 -4.18 -5.98
N TRP A 308 -15.69 -4.56 -6.27
CA TRP A 308 -16.21 -4.64 -7.63
C TRP A 308 -16.93 -3.38 -8.11
N MET A 309 -17.01 -2.35 -7.26
CA MET A 309 -17.68 -1.07 -7.56
C MET A 309 -17.27 -0.46 -8.91
N PRO A 310 -15.99 -0.54 -9.35
CA PRO A 310 -15.59 -0.01 -10.65
C PRO A 310 -16.24 -0.64 -11.89
N TYR A 311 -16.71 -1.88 -11.79
CA TYR A 311 -17.19 -2.66 -12.93
C TYR A 311 -18.73 -2.66 -13.02
N GLU A 312 -19.40 -1.90 -12.17
CA GLU A 312 -20.82 -1.62 -12.27
C GLU A 312 -21.02 -0.40 -13.18
N GLU A 313 -21.80 -0.56 -14.27
CA GLU A 313 -21.97 0.50 -15.29
C GLU A 313 -22.50 1.81 -14.69
N THR A 314 -23.36 1.73 -13.68
CA THR A 314 -23.95 2.89 -12.99
C THR A 314 -22.91 3.77 -12.27
N ASN A 315 -21.73 3.23 -11.98
CA ASN A 315 -20.69 3.93 -11.23
C ASN A 315 -19.70 4.70 -12.13
N ASN A 316 -19.80 4.55 -13.45
CA ASN A 316 -18.91 5.19 -14.43
C ASN A 316 -19.59 6.37 -15.17
N ARG A 317 -20.47 7.10 -14.47
CA ARG A 317 -21.34 8.13 -15.06
C ARG A 317 -20.87 9.58 -14.90
N LEU A 318 -19.89 9.84 -14.03
CA LEU A 318 -19.41 11.19 -13.74
C LEU A 318 -18.07 11.43 -14.41
N THR A 319 -17.74 12.71 -14.62
CA THR A 319 -16.36 13.12 -14.86
C THR A 319 -15.57 13.05 -13.55
N ALA A 320 -14.24 12.94 -13.66
CA ALA A 320 -13.36 13.02 -12.49
C ALA A 320 -13.48 14.37 -11.77
N ASP A 321 -13.76 15.45 -12.52
CA ASP A 321 -13.93 16.79 -11.99
C ASP A 321 -15.15 16.89 -11.05
N GLU A 322 -16.30 16.38 -11.51
CA GLU A 322 -17.55 16.33 -10.73
C GLU A 322 -17.40 15.44 -9.49
N ALA A 323 -16.80 14.26 -9.65
CA ALA A 323 -16.59 13.34 -8.54
C ALA A 323 -15.72 13.96 -7.42
N LEU A 324 -14.61 14.60 -7.79
CA LEU A 324 -13.75 15.28 -6.81
C LEU A 324 -14.46 16.50 -6.20
N GLN A 325 -15.29 17.22 -6.96
CA GLN A 325 -16.09 18.32 -6.42
C GLN A 325 -17.07 17.84 -5.34
N ASN A 326 -17.75 16.71 -5.56
CA ASN A 326 -18.67 16.15 -4.57
C ASN A 326 -17.98 15.84 -3.23
N ILE A 327 -16.70 15.42 -3.28
CA ILE A 327 -15.89 15.24 -2.06
C ILE A 327 -15.60 16.58 -1.39
N LEU A 328 -15.21 17.62 -2.15
CA LEU A 328 -14.97 18.94 -1.57
C LEU A 328 -16.22 19.50 -0.90
N ASP A 329 -17.38 19.36 -1.54
CA ASP A 329 -18.66 19.79 -0.98
C ASP A 329 -19.02 18.98 0.29
N TYR A 330 -18.72 17.67 0.31
CA TYR A 330 -18.88 16.83 1.49
C TYR A 330 -18.00 17.33 2.65
N LEU A 331 -16.74 17.63 2.38
CA LEU A 331 -15.81 18.17 3.37
C LEU A 331 -16.28 19.54 3.90
N ASP A 332 -16.84 20.39 3.05
CA ASP A 332 -17.41 21.68 3.45
C ASP A 332 -18.62 21.50 4.39
N ARG A 333 -19.55 20.61 4.05
CA ARG A 333 -20.72 20.30 4.89
C ARG A 333 -20.31 19.76 6.27
N HIS A 334 -19.27 18.96 6.32
CA HIS A 334 -18.77 18.34 7.56
C HIS A 334 -17.71 19.17 8.28
N GLN A 335 -17.34 20.35 7.75
CA GLN A 335 -16.26 21.19 8.27
C GLN A 335 -14.95 20.41 8.49
N ALA A 336 -14.65 19.48 7.59
CA ALA A 336 -13.51 18.58 7.68
C ALA A 336 -12.37 19.04 6.76
N ASP A 337 -11.13 18.96 7.25
CA ASP A 337 -9.91 19.30 6.49
C ASP A 337 -9.32 18.09 5.73
N LYS A 338 -9.82 16.88 6.02
CA LYS A 338 -9.38 15.62 5.42
C LYS A 338 -10.53 14.66 5.19
N LEU A 339 -10.47 13.91 4.10
CA LEU A 339 -11.27 12.72 3.87
C LEU A 339 -10.59 11.53 4.55
N VAL A 340 -11.32 10.79 5.38
CA VAL A 340 -10.86 9.55 6.02
C VAL A 340 -11.91 8.46 5.78
N THR A 341 -11.50 7.37 5.12
CA THR A 341 -12.36 6.21 4.84
C THR A 341 -11.47 5.04 4.40
N ALA A 342 -12.01 4.01 3.76
CA ALA A 342 -11.27 2.86 3.30
C ALA A 342 -11.58 2.48 1.84
N THR A 343 -10.72 1.64 1.27
CA THR A 343 -10.92 1.05 -0.05
C THR A 343 -10.61 -0.44 -0.03
N ARG A 344 -11.34 -1.19 -0.86
CA ARG A 344 -11.04 -2.56 -1.27
C ARG A 344 -10.91 -2.67 -2.78
N ILE A 345 -10.74 -1.54 -3.48
CA ILE A 345 -10.79 -1.48 -4.95
C ILE A 345 -9.86 -2.50 -5.60
N ILE A 346 -10.39 -3.28 -6.54
CA ILE A 346 -9.59 -4.11 -7.44
C ILE A 346 -9.49 -3.46 -8.82
N ILE A 347 -8.26 -3.22 -9.27
CA ILE A 347 -7.99 -2.70 -10.61
C ILE A 347 -7.42 -3.86 -11.43
N ALA A 348 -8.14 -4.24 -12.48
CA ALA A 348 -7.86 -5.39 -13.33
C ALA A 348 -8.24 -5.05 -14.78
N PRO A 349 -7.78 -5.84 -15.78
CA PRO A 349 -8.10 -5.59 -17.18
C PRO A 349 -9.60 -5.37 -17.42
N GLY A 350 -9.94 -4.32 -18.18
CA GLY A 350 -11.31 -3.83 -18.32
C GLY A 350 -11.62 -2.59 -17.48
N TYR A 351 -10.73 -2.21 -16.55
CA TYR A 351 -10.83 -0.97 -15.78
C TYR A 351 -10.54 0.28 -16.64
N GLU A 352 -11.28 1.35 -16.38
CA GLU A 352 -11.10 2.65 -17.04
C GLU A 352 -10.54 3.68 -16.05
N PHE A 353 -9.31 4.15 -16.29
CA PHE A 353 -8.62 5.09 -15.39
C PHE A 353 -9.22 6.49 -15.44
N LYS A 354 -9.77 6.93 -14.31
CA LYS A 354 -10.50 8.19 -14.20
C LYS A 354 -9.55 9.36 -13.92
N ILE A 355 -8.56 9.16 -13.06
CA ILE A 355 -7.67 10.23 -12.58
C ILE A 355 -6.23 10.03 -13.06
N VAL A 356 -5.70 8.81 -12.94
CA VAL A 356 -4.29 8.53 -13.20
C VAL A 356 -3.99 8.52 -14.71
N ARG A 357 -2.88 9.14 -15.11
CA ARG A 357 -2.38 9.19 -16.50
C ARG A 357 -0.95 8.70 -16.67
N GLY A 358 -0.21 8.53 -15.57
CA GLY A 358 1.08 7.87 -15.57
C GLY A 358 1.30 7.10 -14.26
N ILE A 359 2.13 6.06 -14.30
CA ILE A 359 2.47 5.28 -13.11
C ILE A 359 3.98 5.12 -13.03
N VAL A 360 4.57 5.47 -11.89
CA VAL A 360 5.91 4.99 -11.51
C VAL A 360 5.73 3.77 -10.61
N THR A 361 6.29 2.61 -10.98
CA THR A 361 6.12 1.37 -10.19
C THR A 361 7.31 0.43 -10.31
N ASN A 362 7.42 -0.53 -9.39
CA ASN A 362 8.32 -1.69 -9.53
C ASN A 362 7.72 -2.75 -10.47
N PHE A 363 8.50 -3.81 -10.72
CA PHE A 363 7.98 -5.07 -11.24
C PHE A 363 7.36 -5.92 -10.13
N HIS A 364 6.25 -6.58 -10.42
CA HIS A 364 5.42 -7.28 -9.43
C HIS A 364 5.43 -8.80 -9.60
N GLN A 365 5.16 -9.54 -8.52
CA GLN A 365 5.06 -11.01 -8.53
C GLN A 365 4.14 -11.52 -9.64
N PRO A 366 4.44 -12.68 -10.26
CA PRO A 366 3.47 -13.37 -11.11
C PRO A 366 2.21 -13.70 -10.30
N LYS A 367 1.07 -13.82 -10.97
CA LYS A 367 -0.23 -14.17 -10.34
C LYS A 367 -0.62 -13.23 -9.19
N SER A 368 -0.31 -11.94 -9.31
CA SER A 368 -0.62 -10.91 -8.32
C SER A 368 -1.65 -9.89 -8.82
N THR A 369 -2.44 -9.33 -7.91
CA THR A 369 -3.36 -8.23 -8.21
C THR A 369 -2.64 -6.97 -8.68
N LEU A 370 -1.39 -6.76 -8.25
CA LEU A 370 -0.56 -5.66 -8.74
C LEU A 370 -0.23 -5.82 -10.22
N LEU A 371 0.05 -7.04 -10.68
CA LEU A 371 0.26 -7.30 -12.10
C LEU A 371 -1.01 -7.09 -12.93
N LEU A 372 -2.19 -7.43 -12.38
CA LEU A 372 -3.48 -7.13 -13.01
C LEU A 372 -3.68 -5.61 -13.17
N LEU A 373 -3.35 -4.83 -12.15
CA LEU A 373 -3.43 -3.36 -12.21
C LEU A 373 -2.52 -2.79 -13.30
N ILE A 374 -1.27 -3.25 -13.37
CA ILE A 374 -0.34 -2.83 -14.43
C ILE A 374 -0.87 -3.25 -15.80
N SER A 375 -1.36 -4.48 -15.95
CA SER A 375 -1.99 -4.93 -17.18
C SER A 375 -3.18 -4.07 -17.59
N ALA A 376 -4.02 -3.65 -16.63
CA ALA A 376 -5.14 -2.76 -16.92
C ALA A 376 -4.65 -1.42 -17.47
N PHE A 377 -3.63 -0.84 -16.83
CA PHE A 377 -3.06 0.45 -17.23
C PHE A 377 -2.44 0.42 -18.63
N VAL A 378 -1.65 -0.61 -18.92
CA VAL A 378 -0.97 -0.76 -20.22
C VAL A 378 -1.80 -1.51 -21.27
N LYS A 379 -3.11 -1.66 -21.03
CA LYS A 379 -4.09 -2.29 -21.94
C LYS A 379 -3.67 -3.69 -22.43
N GLY A 380 -3.17 -4.52 -21.51
CA GLY A 380 -2.77 -5.90 -21.76
C GLY A 380 -1.33 -6.10 -22.22
N ASN A 381 -0.59 -5.02 -22.52
CA ASN A 381 0.80 -5.09 -23.02
C ASN A 381 1.87 -5.38 -21.94
N TRP A 382 1.47 -5.88 -20.78
CA TRP A 382 2.38 -6.12 -19.65
C TRP A 382 3.43 -7.19 -19.97
N LYS A 383 3.09 -8.20 -20.80
CA LYS A 383 4.04 -9.27 -21.18
C LYS A 383 5.26 -8.70 -21.89
N ASN A 384 5.08 -7.77 -22.83
CA ASN A 384 6.18 -7.13 -23.54
C ASN A 384 7.12 -6.36 -22.58
N ILE A 385 6.55 -5.67 -21.60
CA ILE A 385 7.31 -4.93 -20.57
C ILE A 385 8.14 -5.90 -19.72
N TYR A 386 7.52 -6.97 -19.24
CA TYR A 386 8.16 -7.93 -18.34
C TYR A 386 9.18 -8.82 -19.07
N ASP A 387 8.90 -9.22 -20.32
CA ASP A 387 9.84 -9.95 -21.17
C ASP A 387 11.07 -9.09 -21.50
N TYR A 388 10.88 -7.80 -21.80
CA TYR A 388 11.98 -6.86 -21.97
C TYR A 388 12.82 -6.78 -20.69
N ALA A 389 12.18 -6.57 -19.54
CA ALA A 389 12.85 -6.47 -18.26
C ALA A 389 13.70 -7.73 -17.94
N LEU A 390 13.16 -8.93 -18.19
CA LEU A 390 13.88 -10.19 -17.99
C LEU A 390 15.10 -10.34 -18.91
N ARG A 391 14.97 -9.95 -20.19
CA ARG A 391 16.04 -10.01 -21.19
C ARG A 391 17.13 -8.97 -20.98
N HIS A 392 16.79 -7.86 -20.34
CA HIS A 392 17.69 -6.73 -20.09
C HIS A 392 18.19 -6.68 -18.64
N ASP A 393 18.19 -7.81 -17.92
CA ASP A 393 18.74 -7.94 -16.56
C ASP A 393 18.18 -6.90 -15.58
N PHE A 394 16.86 -6.65 -15.62
CA PHE A 394 16.19 -5.89 -14.58
C PHE A 394 16.04 -6.74 -13.32
N ARG A 395 16.11 -6.07 -12.18
CA ARG A 395 15.83 -6.61 -10.85
C ARG A 395 14.37 -6.38 -10.50
N PHE A 396 13.73 -7.33 -9.84
CA PHE A 396 12.29 -7.35 -9.61
C PHE A 396 11.93 -7.09 -8.15
N LEU A 397 10.64 -6.76 -7.92
CA LEU A 397 10.01 -6.59 -6.61
C LEU A 397 10.53 -5.38 -5.81
N SER A 398 10.35 -5.41 -4.49
CA SER A 398 10.49 -4.25 -3.58
C SER A 398 11.78 -3.43 -3.78
N TYR A 399 12.92 -4.10 -3.81
CA TYR A 399 14.24 -3.47 -3.93
C TYR A 399 14.83 -3.54 -5.33
N GLY A 400 14.01 -3.98 -6.29
CA GLY A 400 14.41 -4.15 -7.68
C GLY A 400 14.59 -2.83 -8.39
N ASP A 401 14.33 -2.85 -9.69
CA ASP A 401 14.31 -1.69 -10.54
C ASP A 401 12.87 -1.17 -10.68
N SER A 402 12.71 -0.11 -11.47
CA SER A 402 11.47 0.63 -11.60
C SER A 402 11.02 0.75 -13.05
N SER A 403 9.81 1.23 -13.24
CA SER A 403 9.21 1.55 -14.53
C SER A 403 8.42 2.85 -14.44
N LEU A 404 8.49 3.66 -15.49
CA LEU A 404 7.61 4.78 -15.76
C LEU A 404 6.71 4.37 -16.94
N LEU A 405 5.41 4.27 -16.67
CA LEU A 405 4.38 3.87 -17.62
C LEU A 405 3.55 5.11 -17.97
N LEU A 406 3.51 5.46 -19.26
CA LEU A 406 2.80 6.62 -19.81
C LEU A 406 1.85 6.24 -20.96
#